data_AF-A0A433EWL4-F1
#
_entry.id   AF-A0A433EWL4-F1
#
_cell.length_a   1.000
_cell.length_b   1.000
_cell.length_c   1.000
_cell.angle_alpha   90.00
_cell.angle_beta   90.00
_cell.angle_gamma   90.00
#
_symmetry.space_group_name_H-M   'P 1'
#
loop_
_entity.id
_entity.type
_entity.pdbx_description
1 polymer ?
#
loop_
_entity_poly.entity_id
_entity_poly.type
_entity_poly.pdbx_seq_one_letter_code
_entity_poly.pdbx_strand_id
1 'polypeptide(L)'
;MQYPWILEGHKIFRVVILIQLVISFVIGFVTGDIFTAVVLGIPIAALPLYFSFQQPQSVISRRAVAIGIQLLTALHIHQTFGLIEMHFEIFVTLAFLSYFRDWKVIATATAVVAVHHISFYILATQGAPVFIFQEGDLTFPILLMHAAFAVAEGGLLMYMTKQAHQEGAGAAELRIAIENMQKSEGQIDLSVSFERENEILRPFGELIDQVKDLVALASSLMNEVVKGCEKMETAASNMFEISRNTDQEIAMVSASSEEIAQTMQMSAEQTTRASDKASAAEASSGSTRDTIVTTSRTIDSLRSTLNNAAKTNTALNEQCSHISEAMRAITSVAEQTNLLALNAAIESARAGEHGRGFAVVADEVRTLAIRSKESADQITSVTEQLVSQTASSVDQMQTCIQLVDEAVLSADTATQAMSEITTQIQFASESMTEIATSAVEQETASASIAQSTARLSELTSEELATAESLSAEVEILSQISQQMRGAIGRFKL
;
A
#
# COMPACT_ATOMS: atom_id res chain seq x y z
N MET A 1 59.21 -31.75 8.33
CA MET A 1 58.75 -31.13 9.59
C MET A 1 59.56 -31.66 10.76
N GLN A 2 59.82 -30.83 11.77
CA GLN A 2 60.45 -31.26 13.02
C GLN A 2 59.35 -31.73 13.96
N TYR A 3 59.21 -33.04 14.11
CA TYR A 3 58.15 -33.58 14.95
C TYR A 3 58.58 -33.67 16.42
N PRO A 4 57.70 -33.33 17.37
CA PRO A 4 58.05 -33.25 18.79
C PRO A 4 58.47 -34.61 19.38
N TRP A 5 57.91 -35.71 18.88
CA TRP A 5 58.23 -37.06 19.37
C TRP A 5 59.66 -37.52 19.04
N ILE A 6 60.35 -36.90 18.07
CA ILE A 6 61.74 -37.24 17.75
C ILE A 6 62.68 -36.84 18.89
N LEU A 7 62.46 -35.66 19.48
CA LEU A 7 63.26 -35.17 20.60
C LEU A 7 62.99 -35.98 21.87
N GLU A 8 61.72 -36.24 22.17
CA GLU A 8 61.34 -37.08 23.31
C GLU A 8 61.88 -38.51 23.16
N GLY A 9 61.86 -39.06 21.94
CA GLY A 9 62.45 -40.37 21.66
C GLY A 9 63.93 -40.39 22.02
N HIS A 10 64.71 -39.39 21.60
CA HIS A 10 66.10 -39.30 21.98
C HIS A 10 66.33 -39.18 23.49
N LYS A 11 65.46 -38.47 24.24
CA LYS A 11 65.56 -38.41 25.71
C LYS A 11 65.38 -39.80 26.33
N ILE A 12 64.36 -40.55 25.88
CA ILE A 12 64.09 -41.91 26.35
C ILE A 12 65.28 -42.82 26.02
N PHE A 13 65.77 -42.79 24.78
CA PHE A 13 66.81 -43.72 24.35
C PHE A 13 68.21 -43.43 24.89
N ARG A 14 68.51 -42.20 25.29
CA ARG A 14 69.72 -41.92 26.08
C ARG A 14 69.71 -42.71 27.38
N VAL A 15 68.56 -42.75 28.06
CA VAL A 15 68.40 -43.51 29.30
C VAL A 15 68.49 -45.02 29.02
N VAL A 16 67.83 -45.51 27.97
CA VAL A 16 67.89 -46.94 27.58
C VAL A 16 69.33 -47.37 27.29
N ILE A 17 70.09 -46.61 26.49
CA ILE A 17 71.48 -46.95 26.15
C ILE A 17 72.36 -46.98 27.41
N LEU A 18 72.19 -46.02 28.34
CA LEU A 18 72.94 -46.00 29.59
C LEU A 18 72.58 -47.20 30.49
N ILE A 19 71.30 -47.55 30.57
CA ILE A 19 70.84 -48.74 31.32
C ILE A 19 71.43 -50.01 30.71
N GLN A 20 71.38 -50.17 29.38
CA GLN A 20 71.98 -51.32 28.70
C GLN A 20 73.49 -51.38 28.95
N LEU A 21 74.20 -50.25 28.87
CA LEU A 21 75.62 -50.22 29.20
C LEU A 21 75.90 -50.68 30.64
N VAL A 22 75.11 -50.23 31.62
CA VAL A 22 75.23 -50.67 33.02
C VAL A 22 74.93 -52.17 33.15
N ILE A 23 73.91 -52.68 32.47
CA ILE A 23 73.58 -54.11 32.44
C ILE A 23 74.77 -54.92 31.89
N SER A 24 75.41 -54.46 30.80
CA SER A 24 76.60 -55.12 30.24
C SER A 24 77.75 -55.21 31.26
N PHE A 25 77.97 -54.18 32.08
CA PHE A 25 78.96 -54.23 33.17
C PHE A 25 78.56 -55.20 34.28
N VAL A 26 77.28 -55.26 34.65
CA VAL A 26 76.77 -56.19 35.67
C VAL A 26 76.88 -57.63 35.19
N ILE A 27 76.49 -57.92 33.96
CA ILE A 27 76.63 -59.25 33.34
C ILE A 27 78.11 -59.61 33.28
N GLY A 28 78.98 -58.73 32.77
CA GLY A 28 80.42 -58.98 32.69
C GLY A 28 81.07 -59.26 34.05
N PHE A 29 80.60 -58.61 35.12
CA PHE A 29 81.06 -58.91 36.49
C PHE A 29 80.63 -60.31 36.96
N VAL A 30 79.41 -60.72 36.62
CA VAL A 30 78.86 -62.05 36.99
C VAL A 30 79.49 -63.18 36.17
N THR A 31 79.72 -62.98 34.87
CA THR A 31 80.23 -64.01 33.96
C THR A 31 81.76 -64.01 33.84
N GLY A 32 82.43 -63.03 34.44
CA GLY A 32 83.89 -62.87 34.38
C GLY A 32 84.40 -62.18 33.11
N ASP A 33 83.51 -61.70 32.24
CA ASP A 33 83.82 -61.05 30.97
C ASP A 33 83.65 -59.52 31.02
N ILE A 34 84.36 -58.87 31.93
CA ILE A 34 84.39 -57.40 32.05
C ILE A 34 85.12 -56.76 30.85
N PHE A 35 86.04 -57.50 30.22
CA PHE A 35 86.85 -56.98 29.13
C PHE A 35 85.98 -56.60 27.91
N THR A 36 85.04 -57.45 27.51
CA THR A 36 84.13 -57.15 26.39
C THR A 36 83.17 -56.00 26.73
N ALA A 37 82.72 -55.89 27.99
CA ALA A 37 81.89 -54.75 28.45
C ALA A 37 82.58 -53.40 28.22
N VAL A 38 83.88 -53.32 28.53
CA VAL A 38 84.67 -52.09 28.35
C VAL A 38 84.99 -51.85 26.88
N VAL A 39 85.53 -52.85 26.19
CA VAL A 39 86.09 -52.70 24.84
C VAL A 39 85.00 -52.56 23.78
N LEU A 40 83.88 -53.26 23.92
CA LEU A 40 82.77 -53.19 22.97
C LEU A 40 81.63 -52.32 23.51
N GLY A 41 81.25 -52.46 24.77
CA GLY A 41 80.10 -51.75 25.34
C GLY A 41 80.24 -50.22 25.30
N ILE A 42 81.39 -49.68 25.75
CA ILE A 42 81.60 -48.22 25.76
C ILE A 42 81.57 -47.64 24.33
N PRO A 43 82.32 -48.16 23.34
CA PRO A 43 82.24 -47.61 21.98
C PRO A 43 80.86 -47.75 21.32
N ILE A 44 80.18 -48.89 21.52
CA ILE A 44 78.83 -49.11 20.98
C ILE A 44 77.83 -48.10 21.58
N ALA A 45 77.95 -47.76 22.86
CA ALA A 45 77.10 -46.76 23.52
C ALA A 45 77.49 -45.30 23.19
N ALA A 46 78.79 -45.00 23.03
CA ALA A 46 79.29 -43.63 22.89
C ALA A 46 78.80 -42.95 21.60
N LEU A 47 78.83 -43.67 20.47
CA LEU A 47 78.46 -43.13 19.16
C LEU A 47 76.97 -42.72 19.06
N PRO A 48 75.98 -43.56 19.42
CA PRO A 48 74.58 -43.16 19.42
C PRO A 48 74.28 -42.07 20.47
N LEU A 49 74.93 -42.09 21.64
CA LEU A 49 74.77 -41.03 22.64
C LEU A 49 75.25 -39.69 22.07
N TYR A 50 76.43 -39.65 21.44
CA TYR A 50 76.98 -38.45 20.81
C TYR A 50 76.00 -37.85 19.79
N PHE A 51 75.53 -38.66 18.83
CA PHE A 51 74.57 -38.18 17.83
C PHE A 51 73.24 -37.76 18.44
N SER A 52 72.78 -38.45 19.48
CA SER A 52 71.54 -38.08 20.16
C SER A 52 71.61 -36.70 20.79
N PHE A 53 72.77 -36.24 21.28
CA PHE A 53 72.93 -34.90 21.87
C PHE A 53 73.19 -33.82 20.82
N GLN A 54 74.04 -34.11 19.84
CA GLN A 54 74.49 -33.12 18.84
C GLN A 54 73.45 -32.88 17.74
N GLN A 55 72.81 -33.94 17.25
CA GLN A 55 71.94 -33.89 16.06
C GLN A 55 70.67 -34.73 16.23
N PRO A 56 69.86 -34.53 17.31
CA PRO A 56 68.70 -35.38 17.59
C PRO A 56 67.64 -35.37 16.48
N GLN A 57 67.55 -34.32 15.68
CA GLN A 57 66.56 -34.26 14.58
C GLN A 57 67.02 -35.03 13.32
N SER A 58 68.30 -35.39 13.23
CA SER A 58 68.86 -36.06 12.07
C SER A 58 68.39 -37.51 11.96
N VAL A 59 68.14 -37.96 10.73
CA VAL A 59 67.84 -39.37 10.42
C VAL A 59 69.00 -40.27 10.86
N ILE A 60 70.24 -39.78 10.73
CA ILE A 60 71.46 -40.50 11.11
C ILE A 60 71.45 -40.78 12.61
N SER A 61 71.04 -39.81 13.43
CA SER A 61 70.99 -39.96 14.89
C SER A 61 70.03 -41.07 15.33
N ARG A 62 68.81 -41.10 14.79
CA ARG A 62 67.82 -42.15 15.12
C ARG A 62 68.28 -43.54 14.70
N ARG A 63 68.91 -43.64 13.52
CA ARG A 63 69.49 -44.90 13.04
C ARG A 63 70.69 -45.34 13.87
N ALA A 64 71.55 -44.40 14.28
CA ALA A 64 72.67 -44.70 15.17
C ALA A 64 72.16 -45.26 16.51
N VAL A 65 71.11 -44.68 17.08
CA VAL A 65 70.45 -45.20 18.29
C VAL A 65 69.92 -46.61 18.08
N ALA A 66 69.21 -46.87 16.97
CA ALA A 66 68.73 -48.21 16.64
C ALA A 66 69.87 -49.24 16.52
N ILE A 67 70.96 -48.87 15.84
CA ILE A 67 72.14 -49.73 15.70
C ILE A 67 72.77 -50.00 17.07
N GLY A 68 73.03 -48.94 17.85
CA GLY A 68 73.72 -49.05 19.14
C GLY A 68 72.96 -49.88 20.16
N ILE A 69 71.63 -49.73 20.23
CA ILE A 69 70.78 -50.51 21.14
C ILE A 69 70.81 -51.99 20.75
N GLN A 70 70.67 -52.32 19.47
CA GLN A 70 70.72 -53.72 19.02
C GLN A 70 72.11 -54.34 19.20
N LEU A 71 73.18 -53.56 19.04
CA LEU A 71 74.54 -54.02 19.29
C LEU A 71 74.84 -54.20 20.79
N LEU A 72 74.27 -53.37 21.68
CA LEU A 72 74.36 -53.59 23.13
C LEU A 72 73.58 -54.84 23.55
N THR A 73 72.40 -55.05 23.00
CA THR A 73 71.65 -56.29 23.20
C THR A 73 72.43 -57.52 22.70
N ALA A 74 73.04 -57.42 21.52
CA ALA A 74 73.94 -58.45 20.99
C ALA A 74 75.13 -58.73 21.93
N LEU A 75 75.71 -57.68 22.53
CA LEU A 75 76.76 -57.83 23.54
C LEU A 75 76.26 -58.56 24.79
N HIS A 76 75.06 -58.27 25.27
CA HIS A 76 74.48 -59.00 26.41
C HIS A 76 74.27 -60.49 26.11
N ILE A 77 73.75 -60.82 24.92
CA ILE A 77 73.60 -62.21 24.46
C ILE A 77 74.97 -62.90 24.45
N HIS A 78 75.99 -62.22 23.94
CA HIS A 78 77.35 -62.76 23.91
C HIS A 78 77.92 -62.99 25.32
N GLN A 79 77.82 -62.00 26.22
CA GLN A 79 78.36 -62.06 27.58
C GLN A 79 77.66 -63.08 28.48
N THR A 80 76.43 -63.47 28.13
CA THR A 80 75.64 -64.52 28.83
C THR A 80 75.74 -65.89 28.17
N PHE A 81 76.71 -66.08 27.27
CA PHE A 81 76.94 -67.34 26.57
C PHE A 81 75.74 -67.82 25.73
N GLY A 82 75.02 -66.88 25.12
CA GLY A 82 73.91 -67.18 24.21
C GLY A 82 72.60 -67.56 24.91
N LEU A 83 72.39 -67.08 26.14
CA LEU A 83 71.17 -67.33 26.93
C LEU A 83 69.91 -66.85 26.16
N ILE A 84 68.92 -67.72 26.02
CA ILE A 84 67.71 -67.45 25.22
C ILE A 84 66.92 -66.27 25.81
N GLU A 85 66.87 -66.14 27.14
CA GLU A 85 66.18 -65.05 27.82
C GLU A 85 66.72 -63.66 27.43
N MET A 86 68.02 -63.55 27.10
CA MET A 86 68.60 -62.30 26.64
C MET A 86 68.16 -61.92 25.22
N HIS A 87 67.64 -62.87 24.43
CA HIS A 87 67.09 -62.56 23.11
C HIS A 87 65.75 -61.82 23.21
N PHE A 88 65.02 -61.94 24.33
CA PHE A 88 63.80 -61.16 24.55
C PHE A 88 64.07 -59.65 24.58
N GLU A 89 65.27 -59.23 24.96
CA GLU A 89 65.68 -57.83 24.91
C GLU A 89 65.68 -57.27 23.47
N ILE A 90 65.91 -58.10 22.45
CA ILE A 90 65.83 -57.67 21.04
C ILE A 90 64.41 -57.23 20.71
N PHE A 91 63.41 -58.03 21.08
CA PHE A 91 62.00 -57.75 20.81
C PHE A 91 61.51 -56.54 21.61
N VAL A 92 61.86 -56.45 22.90
CA VAL A 92 61.54 -55.28 23.74
C VAL A 92 62.13 -54.00 23.16
N THR A 93 63.40 -54.04 22.77
CA THR A 93 64.09 -52.85 22.23
C THR A 93 63.60 -52.47 20.82
N LEU A 94 63.26 -53.45 19.97
CA LEU A 94 62.60 -53.21 18.68
C LEU A 94 61.25 -52.52 18.87
N ALA A 95 60.42 -53.03 19.79
CA ALA A 95 59.13 -52.42 20.11
C ALA A 95 59.30 -50.97 20.63
N PHE A 96 60.29 -50.72 21.49
CA PHE A 96 60.53 -49.36 22.01
C PHE A 96 60.91 -48.40 20.89
N LEU A 97 61.72 -48.83 19.92
CA LEU A 97 62.16 -47.98 18.79
C LEU A 97 60.98 -47.42 17.97
N SER A 98 59.78 -48.00 18.09
CA SER A 98 58.56 -47.46 17.47
C SER A 98 58.19 -46.06 17.97
N TYR A 99 58.70 -45.63 19.13
CA TYR A 99 58.50 -44.27 19.65
C TYR A 99 59.03 -43.20 18.70
N PHE A 100 60.08 -43.49 17.93
CA PHE A 100 60.57 -42.55 16.91
C PHE A 100 59.57 -42.34 15.76
N ARG A 101 58.56 -43.21 15.62
CA ARG A 101 57.56 -43.18 14.54
C ARG A 101 58.22 -43.06 13.17
N ASP A 102 59.32 -43.79 12.98
CA ASP A 102 60.07 -43.86 11.74
C ASP A 102 60.34 -45.34 11.41
N TRP A 103 59.57 -45.90 10.48
CA TRP A 103 59.67 -47.31 10.12
C TRP A 103 61.08 -47.70 9.64
N LYS A 104 61.85 -46.74 9.12
CA LYS A 104 63.23 -46.98 8.67
C LYS A 104 64.17 -47.24 9.85
N VAL A 105 63.83 -46.76 11.04
CA VAL A 105 64.58 -47.02 12.29
C VAL A 105 64.39 -48.47 12.71
N ILE A 106 63.14 -48.96 12.68
CA ILE A 106 62.82 -50.39 12.90
C ILE A 106 63.53 -51.27 11.88
N ALA A 107 63.43 -50.93 10.59
CA ALA A 107 64.11 -51.66 9.51
C ALA A 107 65.63 -51.77 9.74
N THR A 108 66.25 -50.68 10.20
CA THR A 108 67.69 -50.64 10.52
C THR A 108 68.01 -51.56 11.68
N ALA A 109 67.23 -51.52 12.77
CA ALA A 109 67.43 -52.38 13.93
C ALA A 109 67.24 -53.87 13.58
N THR A 110 66.17 -54.23 12.87
CA THR A 110 65.93 -55.61 12.41
C THR A 110 67.06 -56.10 11.51
N ALA A 111 67.61 -55.25 10.64
CA ALA A 111 68.76 -55.60 9.81
C ALA A 111 70.03 -55.87 10.64
N VAL A 112 70.30 -55.05 11.67
CA VAL A 112 71.43 -55.29 12.60
C VAL A 112 71.29 -56.62 13.32
N VAL A 113 70.09 -56.93 13.82
CA VAL A 113 69.76 -58.21 14.46
C VAL A 113 70.02 -59.36 13.49
N ALA A 114 69.50 -59.27 12.25
CA ALA A 114 69.69 -60.31 11.24
C ALA A 114 71.17 -60.53 10.91
N VAL A 115 71.94 -59.45 10.69
CA VAL A 115 73.37 -59.52 10.43
C VAL A 115 74.11 -60.15 11.61
N HIS A 116 73.81 -59.73 12.85
CA HIS A 116 74.40 -60.30 14.05
C HIS A 116 74.14 -61.82 14.16
N HIS A 117 72.89 -62.25 14.07
CA HIS A 117 72.52 -63.66 14.27
C HIS A 117 73.11 -64.56 13.18
N ILE A 118 73.09 -64.12 11.92
CA ILE A 118 73.67 -64.88 10.81
C ILE A 118 75.20 -64.93 10.93
N SER A 119 75.86 -63.79 11.18
CA SER A 119 77.32 -63.74 11.25
C SER A 119 77.86 -64.51 12.46
N PHE A 120 77.26 -64.36 13.64
CA PHE A 120 77.68 -65.06 14.85
C PHE A 120 77.37 -66.55 14.78
N TYR A 121 76.29 -66.97 14.12
CA TYR A 121 76.05 -68.40 13.85
C TYR A 121 77.14 -69.01 12.97
N ILE A 122 77.51 -68.34 11.87
CA ILE A 122 78.58 -68.81 10.97
C ILE A 122 79.92 -68.88 11.71
N LEU A 123 80.26 -67.86 12.50
CA LEU A 123 81.51 -67.81 13.26
C LEU A 123 81.54 -68.86 14.38
N ALA A 124 80.47 -69.02 15.14
CA ALA A 124 80.37 -70.00 16.22
C ALA A 124 80.45 -71.44 15.68
N THR A 125 79.79 -71.74 14.56
CA THR A 125 79.87 -73.07 13.92
C THR A 125 81.26 -73.40 13.36
N GLN A 126 82.09 -72.38 13.09
CA GLN A 126 83.49 -72.51 12.71
C GLN A 126 84.46 -72.56 13.91
N GLY A 127 83.95 -72.53 15.14
CA GLY A 127 84.74 -72.60 16.37
C GLY A 127 85.33 -71.27 16.84
N ALA A 128 84.86 -70.13 16.33
CA ALA A 128 85.23 -68.84 16.89
C ALA A 128 84.59 -68.65 18.28
N PRO A 129 85.26 -67.96 19.24
CA PRO A 129 84.75 -67.75 20.59
C PRO A 129 83.68 -66.65 20.63
N VAL A 130 82.61 -66.81 19.85
CA VAL A 130 81.44 -65.94 19.85
C VAL A 130 80.20 -66.75 20.22
N PHE A 131 79.31 -66.13 20.98
CA PHE A 131 78.14 -66.80 21.54
C PHE A 131 76.88 -66.13 21.01
N ILE A 132 76.04 -66.93 20.36
CA ILE A 132 74.72 -66.51 19.89
C ILE A 132 73.62 -67.38 20.51
N PHE A 133 73.82 -68.68 20.54
CA PHE A 133 72.96 -69.65 21.22
C PHE A 133 73.80 -70.48 22.19
N GLN A 134 73.16 -71.09 23.20
CA GLN A 134 73.82 -72.03 24.10
C GLN A 134 74.40 -73.22 23.32
N GLU A 135 75.46 -73.87 23.85
CA GLU A 135 76.19 -74.94 23.14
C GLU A 135 75.31 -76.10 22.63
N GLY A 136 74.17 -76.37 23.29
CA GLY A 136 73.19 -77.38 22.87
C GLY A 136 72.22 -76.94 21.76
N ASP A 137 72.09 -75.63 21.54
CA ASP A 137 71.05 -75.01 20.70
C ASP A 137 71.62 -74.33 19.44
N LEU A 138 72.93 -74.46 19.19
CA LEU A 138 73.59 -73.92 17.99
C LEU A 138 73.23 -74.74 16.73
N THR A 139 71.98 -74.64 16.29
CA THR A 139 71.44 -75.39 15.16
C THR A 139 70.77 -74.46 14.14
N PHE A 140 70.86 -74.82 12.85
CA PHE A 140 70.23 -74.06 11.78
C PHE A 140 68.71 -73.86 11.94
N PRO A 141 67.92 -74.86 12.42
CA PRO A 141 66.49 -74.68 12.65
C PRO A 141 66.16 -73.59 13.68
N ILE A 142 66.96 -73.47 14.75
CA ILE A 142 66.76 -72.43 15.78
C ILE A 142 67.06 -71.04 15.20
N LEU A 143 68.12 -70.90 14.40
CA LEU A 143 68.41 -69.66 13.68
C LEU A 143 67.26 -69.27 12.73
N LEU A 144 66.73 -70.23 11.97
CA LEU A 144 65.63 -69.98 11.03
C LEU A 144 64.36 -69.54 11.77
N MET A 145 64.04 -70.17 12.92
CA MET A 145 62.90 -69.78 13.75
C MET A 145 63.06 -68.36 14.30
N HIS A 146 64.23 -68.00 14.82
CA HIS A 146 64.51 -66.63 15.28
C HIS A 146 64.41 -65.60 14.15
N ALA A 147 64.96 -65.92 12.98
CA ALA A 147 64.85 -65.05 11.81
C ALA A 147 63.38 -64.84 11.39
N ALA A 148 62.56 -65.90 11.42
CA ALA A 148 61.14 -65.80 11.11
C ALA A 148 60.39 -64.88 12.09
N PHE A 149 60.62 -65.02 13.40
CA PHE A 149 60.01 -64.13 14.40
C PHE A 149 60.51 -62.69 14.28
N ALA A 150 61.82 -62.48 14.11
CA ALA A 150 62.40 -61.15 13.97
C ALA A 150 61.90 -60.41 12.71
N VAL A 151 61.72 -61.10 11.58
CA VAL A 151 61.15 -60.52 10.36
C VAL A 151 59.66 -60.24 10.51
N ALA A 152 58.90 -61.16 11.13
CA ALA A 152 57.46 -60.98 11.35
C ALA A 152 57.20 -59.79 12.28
N GLU A 153 57.88 -59.71 13.42
CA GLU A 153 57.79 -58.59 14.35
C GLU A 153 58.29 -57.29 13.73
N GLY A 154 59.47 -57.31 13.09
CA GLY A 154 60.01 -56.14 12.40
C GLY A 154 59.06 -55.61 11.33
N GLY A 155 58.41 -56.50 10.57
CA GLY A 155 57.37 -56.19 9.59
C GLY A 155 56.16 -55.48 10.20
N LEU A 156 55.60 -56.07 11.27
CA LEU A 156 54.46 -55.50 11.97
C LEU A 156 54.79 -54.14 12.60
N LEU A 157 55.92 -54.04 13.28
CA LEU A 157 56.40 -52.79 13.88
C LEU A 157 56.67 -51.72 12.82
N MET A 158 57.25 -52.08 11.66
CA MET A 158 57.42 -51.13 10.55
C MET A 158 56.07 -50.57 10.06
N TYR A 159 55.06 -51.42 9.90
CA TYR A 159 53.70 -51.00 9.52
C TYR A 159 53.07 -50.08 10.57
N MET A 160 53.02 -50.52 11.84
CA MET A 160 52.46 -49.74 12.95
C MET A 160 53.18 -48.39 13.11
N THR A 161 54.51 -48.39 12.97
CA THR A 161 55.33 -47.18 13.08
C THR A 161 55.08 -46.21 11.93
N LYS A 162 54.85 -46.71 10.70
CA LYS A 162 54.45 -45.88 9.55
C LYS A 162 53.07 -45.27 9.77
N GLN A 163 52.11 -46.04 10.28
CA GLN A 163 50.78 -45.54 10.60
C GLN A 163 50.83 -44.48 11.73
N ALA A 164 51.55 -44.75 12.81
CA ALA A 164 51.73 -43.81 13.92
C ALA A 164 52.41 -42.50 13.49
N HIS A 165 53.23 -42.53 12.44
CA HIS A 165 53.80 -41.33 11.82
C HIS A 165 52.73 -40.48 11.13
N GLN A 166 51.89 -41.09 10.29
CA GLN A 166 50.83 -40.40 9.56
C GLN A 166 49.82 -39.77 10.53
N GLU A 167 49.42 -40.52 11.55
CA GLU A 167 48.53 -40.03 12.62
C GLU A 167 49.16 -38.88 13.42
N GLY A 168 50.46 -39.01 13.77
CA GLY A 168 51.19 -37.98 14.49
C GLY A 168 51.38 -36.69 13.70
N ALA A 169 51.70 -36.80 12.40
CA ALA A 169 51.88 -35.65 11.52
C ALA A 169 50.57 -34.88 11.33
N GLY A 170 49.48 -35.60 11.03
CA GLY A 170 48.16 -34.99 10.86
C GLY A 170 47.66 -34.30 12.12
N ALA A 171 47.87 -34.91 13.30
CA ALA A 171 47.51 -34.28 14.57
C ALA A 171 48.33 -33.01 14.86
N ALA A 172 49.62 -33.01 14.53
CA ALA A 172 50.48 -31.84 14.74
C ALA A 172 50.11 -30.67 13.81
N GLU A 173 49.84 -30.96 12.54
CA GLU A 173 49.41 -29.97 11.56
C GLU A 173 48.01 -29.43 11.88
N LEU A 174 47.09 -30.28 12.34
CA LEU A 174 45.76 -29.86 12.79
C LEU A 174 45.84 -28.90 13.96
N ARG A 175 46.73 -29.17 14.94
CA ARG A 175 46.95 -28.26 16.06
C ARG A 175 47.46 -26.89 15.59
N ILE A 176 48.45 -26.87 14.69
CA ILE A 176 48.99 -25.64 14.12
C ILE A 176 47.91 -24.88 13.34
N ALA A 177 47.07 -25.59 12.59
CA ALA A 177 45.95 -25.00 11.87
C ALA A 177 44.98 -24.29 12.83
N ILE A 178 44.54 -24.97 13.89
CA ILE A 178 43.64 -24.39 14.90
C ILE A 178 44.28 -23.16 15.59
N GLU A 179 45.55 -23.26 15.99
CA GLU A 179 46.30 -22.15 16.60
C GLU A 179 46.39 -20.94 15.66
N ASN A 180 46.66 -21.17 14.37
CA ASN A 180 46.72 -20.10 13.37
C ASN A 180 45.35 -19.46 13.12
N MET A 181 44.29 -20.27 13.09
CA MET A 181 42.92 -19.77 12.95
C MET A 181 42.49 -18.92 14.15
N GLN A 182 42.99 -19.22 15.35
CA GLN A 182 42.64 -18.53 16.61
C GLN A 182 43.71 -17.52 17.07
N LYS A 183 44.65 -17.15 16.19
CA LYS A 183 45.78 -16.28 16.54
C LYS A 183 45.35 -14.88 17.02
N SER A 184 44.22 -14.39 16.53
CA SER A 184 43.64 -13.11 16.90
C SER A 184 42.55 -13.31 17.94
N GLU A 185 42.69 -12.69 19.10
CA GLU A 185 41.70 -12.80 20.17
C GLU A 185 40.33 -12.31 19.70
N GLY A 186 39.31 -13.16 19.85
CA GLY A 186 37.93 -12.85 19.46
C GLY A 186 37.61 -13.00 17.97
N GLN A 187 38.58 -13.38 17.13
CA GLN A 187 38.38 -13.64 15.70
C GLN A 187 38.79 -15.07 15.31
N ILE A 188 38.14 -15.60 14.27
CA ILE A 188 38.46 -16.89 13.65
C ILE A 188 38.88 -16.62 12.21
N ASP A 189 40.15 -16.85 11.90
CA ASP A 189 40.69 -16.70 10.55
C ASP A 189 40.45 -17.98 9.76
N LEU A 190 39.45 -17.97 8.88
CA LEU A 190 39.13 -19.08 7.99
C LEU A 190 40.06 -19.10 6.76
N SER A 191 40.80 -18.03 6.47
CA SER A 191 41.68 -17.93 5.29
C SER A 191 42.94 -18.83 5.36
N VAL A 192 43.15 -19.50 6.49
CA VAL A 192 44.27 -20.43 6.70
C VAL A 192 44.24 -21.56 5.67
N SER A 193 45.40 -21.84 5.07
CA SER A 193 45.59 -22.95 4.12
C SER A 193 46.06 -24.20 4.86
N PHE A 194 45.55 -25.37 4.43
CA PHE A 194 45.85 -26.67 5.01
C PHE A 194 46.46 -27.59 3.96
N GLU A 195 47.42 -28.44 4.35
CA GLU A 195 47.90 -29.52 3.50
C GLU A 195 46.81 -30.61 3.37
N ARG A 196 46.24 -30.77 2.18
CA ARG A 196 45.10 -31.69 1.93
C ARG A 196 45.53 -33.12 1.59
N GLU A 197 46.83 -33.39 1.56
CA GLU A 197 47.38 -34.72 1.28
C GLU A 197 47.26 -35.67 2.48
N ASN A 198 47.12 -35.14 3.70
CA ASN A 198 46.93 -35.93 4.91
C ASN A 198 45.45 -36.32 5.07
N GLU A 199 45.17 -37.63 5.23
CA GLU A 199 43.82 -38.15 5.41
C GLU A 199 43.07 -37.56 6.62
N ILE A 200 43.80 -37.10 7.64
CA ILE A 200 43.23 -36.44 8.83
C ILE A 200 42.85 -34.99 8.55
N LEU A 201 43.64 -34.27 7.75
CA LEU A 201 43.40 -32.85 7.47
C LEU A 201 42.36 -32.59 6.40
N ARG A 202 42.18 -33.52 5.46
CA ARG A 202 41.22 -33.35 4.37
C ARG A 202 39.78 -33.11 4.85
N PRO A 203 39.19 -33.92 5.76
CA PRO A 203 37.85 -33.65 6.31
C PRO A 203 37.76 -32.33 7.08
N PHE A 204 38.84 -31.92 7.75
CA PHE A 204 38.89 -30.64 8.44
C PHE A 204 38.86 -29.47 7.43
N GLY A 205 39.65 -29.54 6.36
CA GLY A 205 39.62 -28.54 5.29
C GLY A 205 38.25 -28.44 4.61
N GLU A 206 37.60 -29.58 4.34
CA GLU A 206 36.23 -29.62 3.79
C GLU A 206 35.22 -28.96 4.74
N LEU A 207 35.33 -29.18 6.06
CA LEU A 207 34.51 -28.50 7.06
C LEU A 207 34.75 -26.97 7.06
N ILE A 208 36.01 -26.52 6.97
CA ILE A 208 36.31 -25.09 6.92
C ILE A 208 35.75 -24.44 5.65
N ASP A 209 35.83 -25.12 4.51
CA ASP A 209 35.24 -24.63 3.26
C ASP A 209 33.69 -24.48 3.42
N GLN A 210 33.01 -25.45 4.04
CA GLN A 210 31.57 -25.34 4.34
C GLN A 210 31.25 -24.17 5.30
N VAL A 211 32.08 -23.95 6.32
CA VAL A 211 31.91 -22.82 7.24
C VAL A 211 32.11 -21.49 6.53
N LYS A 212 33.09 -21.38 5.61
CA LYS A 212 33.28 -20.19 4.77
C LYS A 212 32.04 -19.87 3.94
N ASP A 213 31.49 -20.88 3.28
CA ASP A 213 30.30 -20.71 2.44
C ASP A 213 29.09 -20.26 3.28
N LEU A 214 28.90 -20.83 4.48
CA LEU A 214 27.85 -20.42 5.42
C LEU A 214 28.04 -18.97 5.91
N VAL A 215 29.26 -18.56 6.25
CA VAL A 215 29.57 -17.19 6.68
C VAL A 215 29.35 -16.20 5.53
N ALA A 216 29.74 -16.54 4.31
CA ALA A 216 29.52 -15.72 3.12
C ALA A 216 28.01 -15.57 2.82
N LEU A 217 27.26 -16.67 2.88
CA LEU A 217 25.80 -16.67 2.72
C LEU A 217 25.12 -15.81 3.79
N ALA A 218 25.49 -15.98 5.06
CA ALA A 218 24.95 -15.19 6.16
C ALA A 218 25.23 -13.70 5.99
N SER A 219 26.43 -13.33 5.53
CA SER A 219 26.81 -11.94 5.23
C SER A 219 25.95 -11.35 4.10
N SER A 220 25.71 -12.13 3.04
CA SER A 220 24.84 -11.72 1.92
C SER A 220 23.40 -11.49 2.37
N LEU A 221 22.82 -12.45 3.11
CA LEU A 221 21.46 -12.35 3.65
C LEU A 221 21.32 -11.14 4.59
N MET A 222 22.33 -10.83 5.39
CA MET A 222 22.33 -9.63 6.23
C MET A 222 22.31 -8.33 5.44
N ASN A 223 23.02 -8.26 4.31
CA ASN A 223 22.93 -7.09 3.45
C ASN A 223 21.55 -6.94 2.79
N GLU A 224 20.86 -8.05 2.51
CA GLU A 224 19.48 -8.01 2.01
C GLU A 224 18.50 -7.53 3.09
N VAL A 225 18.63 -8.00 4.33
CA VAL A 225 17.80 -7.53 5.45
C VAL A 225 17.97 -6.04 5.70
N VAL A 226 19.21 -5.53 5.70
CA VAL A 226 19.48 -4.08 5.86
C VAL A 226 18.83 -3.27 4.74
N LYS A 227 18.96 -3.69 3.48
CA LYS A 227 18.25 -3.04 2.35
C LYS A 227 16.73 -3.12 2.48
N GLY A 228 16.21 -4.21 3.06
CA GLY A 228 14.79 -4.37 3.38
C GLY A 228 14.33 -3.34 4.42
N CYS A 229 15.13 -3.15 5.48
CA CYS A 229 14.87 -2.16 6.52
C CYS A 229 14.81 -0.73 5.96
N GLU A 230 15.78 -0.33 5.12
CA GLU A 230 15.80 1.00 4.48
C GLU A 230 14.53 1.26 3.63
N LYS A 231 14.06 0.24 2.90
CA LYS A 231 12.82 0.33 2.13
C LYS A 231 11.58 0.45 3.02
N MET A 232 11.54 -0.30 4.13
CA MET A 232 10.44 -0.24 5.10
C MET A 232 10.41 1.10 5.82
N GLU A 233 11.57 1.67 6.17
CA GLU A 233 11.67 3.02 6.76
C GLU A 233 11.12 4.08 5.80
N THR A 234 11.51 4.01 4.53
CA THR A 234 10.99 4.91 3.49
C THR A 234 9.47 4.74 3.33
N ALA A 235 8.96 3.50 3.35
CA ALA A 235 7.53 3.22 3.27
C ALA A 235 6.77 3.79 4.47
N ALA A 236 7.29 3.64 5.69
CA ALA A 236 6.71 4.23 6.90
C ALA A 236 6.66 5.77 6.80
N SER A 237 7.76 6.41 6.38
CA SER A 237 7.81 7.86 6.17
C SER A 237 6.78 8.34 5.13
N ASN A 238 6.62 7.61 4.03
CA ASN A 238 5.62 7.94 3.01
C ASN A 238 4.19 7.79 3.56
N MET A 239 3.93 6.76 4.38
CA MET A 239 2.63 6.61 5.04
C MET A 239 2.32 7.79 5.95
N PHE A 240 3.28 8.28 6.74
CA PHE A 240 3.09 9.48 7.57
C PHE A 240 2.67 10.70 6.74
N GLU A 241 3.34 10.95 5.61
CA GLU A 241 3.03 12.07 4.74
C GLU A 241 1.64 11.92 4.08
N ILE A 242 1.33 10.71 3.58
CA ILE A 242 0.04 10.39 2.97
C ILE A 242 -1.10 10.54 3.98
N SER A 243 -0.96 10.01 5.21
CA SER A 243 -1.97 10.14 6.25
C SER A 243 -2.22 11.61 6.60
N ARG A 244 -1.15 12.43 6.72
CA ARG A 244 -1.30 13.86 7.01
C ARG A 244 -2.03 14.62 5.90
N ASN A 245 -1.72 14.32 4.64
CA ASN A 245 -2.41 14.94 3.50
C ASN A 245 -3.87 14.48 3.43
N THR A 246 -4.13 13.18 3.68
CA THR A 246 -5.47 12.61 3.73
C THR A 246 -6.32 13.26 4.82
N ASP A 247 -5.77 13.50 6.01
CA ASP A 247 -6.48 14.21 7.09
C ASP A 247 -6.90 15.63 6.69
N GLN A 248 -6.06 16.35 5.94
CA GLN A 248 -6.40 17.69 5.42
C GLN A 248 -7.54 17.62 4.40
N GLU A 249 -7.50 16.66 3.49
CA GLU A 249 -8.57 16.43 2.50
C GLU A 249 -9.89 16.03 3.18
N ILE A 250 -9.84 15.15 4.18
CA ILE A 250 -11.00 14.76 5.00
C ILE A 250 -11.63 15.98 5.65
N ALA A 251 -10.82 16.88 6.24
CA ALA A 251 -11.33 18.10 6.86
C ALA A 251 -12.02 19.02 5.84
N MET A 252 -11.45 19.18 4.64
CA MET A 252 -12.07 19.98 3.57
C MET A 252 -13.38 19.38 3.06
N VAL A 253 -13.43 18.06 2.87
CA VAL A 253 -14.65 17.36 2.45
C VAL A 253 -15.73 17.46 3.53
N SER A 254 -15.37 17.33 4.81
CA SER A 254 -16.30 17.48 5.92
C SER A 254 -16.91 18.88 5.95
N ALA A 255 -16.09 19.92 5.84
CA ALA A 255 -16.56 21.31 5.80
C ALA A 255 -17.47 21.57 4.59
N SER A 256 -17.08 21.08 3.41
CA SER A 256 -17.89 21.21 2.19
C SER A 256 -19.24 20.50 2.32
N SER A 257 -19.26 19.32 2.95
CA SER A 257 -20.49 18.57 3.19
C SER A 257 -21.44 19.29 4.14
N GLU A 258 -20.91 19.98 5.16
CA GLU A 258 -21.70 20.79 6.09
C GLU A 258 -22.26 22.05 5.41
N GLU A 259 -21.47 22.72 4.56
CA GLU A 259 -21.93 23.85 3.75
C GLU A 259 -23.04 23.45 2.77
N ILE A 260 -22.93 22.28 2.13
CA ILE A 260 -23.99 21.76 1.24
C ILE A 260 -25.26 21.50 2.04
N ALA A 261 -25.17 20.84 3.20
CA ALA A 261 -26.34 20.57 4.04
C ALA A 261 -27.05 21.87 4.45
N GLN A 262 -26.28 22.89 4.88
CA GLN A 262 -26.84 24.20 5.21
C GLN A 262 -27.48 24.88 4.00
N THR A 263 -26.84 24.80 2.83
CA THR A 263 -27.36 25.37 1.58
C THR A 263 -28.67 24.70 1.17
N MET A 264 -28.78 23.38 1.36
CA MET A 264 -30.00 22.63 1.06
C MET A 264 -31.14 22.96 2.01
N GLN A 265 -30.85 23.16 3.30
CA GLN A 265 -31.84 23.64 4.25
C GLN A 265 -32.39 25.02 3.84
N MET A 266 -31.51 25.96 3.47
CA MET A 266 -31.93 27.27 2.96
C MET A 266 -32.70 27.15 1.64
N SER A 267 -32.32 26.23 0.76
CA SER A 267 -33.02 25.97 -0.50
C SER A 267 -34.44 25.44 -0.26
N ALA A 268 -34.61 24.51 0.69
CA ALA A 268 -35.92 24.00 1.09
C ALA A 268 -36.82 25.11 1.63
N GLU A 269 -36.31 25.95 2.54
CA GLU A 269 -37.05 27.10 3.08
C GLU A 269 -37.46 28.10 1.98
N GLN A 270 -36.55 28.43 1.07
CA GLN A 270 -36.84 29.31 -0.06
C GLN A 270 -37.91 28.73 -0.98
N THR A 271 -37.84 27.42 -1.22
CA THR A 271 -38.80 26.68 -2.04
C THR A 271 -40.20 26.69 -1.41
N THR A 272 -40.32 26.46 -0.10
CA THR A 272 -41.60 26.59 0.62
C THR A 272 -42.16 28.02 0.48
N ARG A 273 -41.34 29.05 0.71
CA ARG A 273 -41.78 30.45 0.59
C ARG A 273 -42.21 30.81 -0.84
N ALA A 274 -41.55 30.25 -1.84
CA ALA A 274 -41.92 30.44 -3.23
C ALA A 274 -43.23 29.70 -3.57
N SER A 275 -43.45 28.51 -2.99
CA SER A 275 -44.70 27.74 -3.10
C SER A 275 -45.88 28.52 -2.54
N ASP A 276 -45.75 29.07 -1.33
CA ASP A 276 -46.77 29.92 -0.72
C ASP A 276 -47.14 31.13 -1.60
N LYS A 277 -46.13 31.74 -2.23
CA LYS A 277 -46.33 32.87 -3.17
C LYS A 277 -47.05 32.44 -4.45
N ALA A 278 -46.73 31.27 -4.99
CA ALA A 278 -47.42 30.73 -6.16
C ALA A 278 -48.90 30.44 -5.84
N SER A 279 -49.19 29.81 -4.70
CA SER A 279 -50.58 29.58 -4.26
C SER A 279 -51.34 30.89 -4.04
N ALA A 280 -50.71 31.91 -3.46
CA ALA A 280 -51.32 33.23 -3.33
C ALA A 280 -51.58 33.90 -4.70
N ALA A 281 -50.64 33.77 -5.66
CA ALA A 281 -50.80 34.28 -7.01
C ALA A 281 -51.90 33.55 -7.79
N GLU A 282 -52.05 32.23 -7.59
CA GLU A 282 -53.12 31.42 -8.17
C GLU A 282 -54.49 31.91 -7.68
N ALA A 283 -54.66 32.06 -6.36
CA ALA A 283 -55.89 32.58 -5.76
C ALA A 283 -56.22 34.00 -6.28
N SER A 284 -55.23 34.88 -6.36
CA SER A 284 -55.39 36.24 -6.89
C SER A 284 -55.77 36.24 -8.38
N SER A 285 -55.18 35.36 -9.17
CA SER A 285 -55.48 35.22 -10.60
C SER A 285 -56.89 34.68 -10.81
N GLY A 286 -57.31 33.70 -10.01
CA GLY A 286 -58.69 33.20 -9.98
C GLY A 286 -59.71 34.29 -9.67
N SER A 287 -59.48 35.06 -8.60
CA SER A 287 -60.36 36.20 -8.25
C SER A 287 -60.41 37.28 -9.33
N THR A 288 -59.29 37.54 -10.01
CA THR A 288 -59.23 38.50 -11.11
C THR A 288 -60.05 38.01 -12.31
N ARG A 289 -59.92 36.72 -12.66
CA ARG A 289 -60.73 36.09 -13.71
C ARG A 289 -62.22 36.18 -13.42
N ASP A 290 -62.64 35.91 -12.19
CA ASP A 290 -64.06 36.00 -11.79
C ASP A 290 -64.60 37.44 -11.89
N THR A 291 -63.74 38.43 -11.59
CA THR A 291 -64.06 39.85 -11.75
C THR A 291 -64.22 40.22 -13.24
N ILE A 292 -63.35 39.72 -14.11
CA ILE A 292 -63.46 39.92 -15.57
C ILE A 292 -64.76 39.30 -16.10
N VAL A 293 -65.09 38.07 -15.70
CA VAL A 293 -66.35 37.41 -16.09
C VAL A 293 -67.57 38.22 -15.65
N THR A 294 -67.55 38.74 -14.43
CA THR A 294 -68.64 39.59 -13.90
C THR A 294 -68.75 40.91 -14.66
N THR A 295 -67.60 41.51 -15.01
CA THR A 295 -67.54 42.74 -15.81
C THR A 295 -68.09 42.50 -17.22
N SER A 296 -67.73 41.38 -17.86
CA SER A 296 -68.25 41.00 -19.18
C SER A 296 -69.78 40.87 -19.18
N ARG A 297 -70.37 40.20 -18.17
CA ARG A 297 -71.85 40.15 -18.01
C ARG A 297 -72.49 41.53 -17.84
N THR A 298 -71.81 42.44 -17.14
CA THR A 298 -72.29 43.80 -16.93
C THR A 298 -72.26 44.60 -18.24
N ILE A 299 -71.21 44.42 -19.04
CA ILE A 299 -71.08 45.01 -20.38
C ILE A 299 -72.17 44.50 -21.32
N ASP A 300 -72.47 43.19 -21.30
CA ASP A 300 -73.58 42.61 -22.08
C ASP A 300 -74.94 43.20 -21.69
N SER A 301 -75.17 43.39 -20.39
CA SER A 301 -76.39 44.03 -19.89
C SER A 301 -76.49 45.50 -20.33
N LEU A 302 -75.37 46.22 -20.31
CA LEU A 302 -75.28 47.60 -20.82
C LEU A 302 -75.59 47.65 -22.32
N ARG A 303 -75.06 46.71 -23.12
CA ARG A 303 -75.36 46.57 -24.54
C ARG A 303 -76.86 46.43 -24.79
N SER A 304 -77.52 45.56 -24.02
CA SER A 304 -78.97 45.34 -24.12
C SER A 304 -79.76 46.61 -23.78
N THR A 305 -79.33 47.32 -22.73
CA THR A 305 -79.94 48.58 -22.29
C THR A 305 -79.80 49.68 -23.33
N LEU A 306 -78.63 49.84 -23.93
CA LEU A 306 -78.39 50.82 -25.01
C LEU A 306 -79.21 50.50 -26.27
N ASN A 307 -79.31 49.24 -26.66
CA ASN A 307 -80.15 48.82 -27.78
C ASN A 307 -81.64 49.13 -27.54
N ASN A 308 -82.12 48.92 -26.31
CA ASN A 308 -83.50 49.26 -25.96
C ASN A 308 -83.73 50.77 -25.95
N ALA A 309 -82.78 51.55 -25.39
CA ALA A 309 -82.84 53.00 -25.40
C ALA A 309 -82.86 53.55 -26.85
N ALA A 310 -82.04 52.99 -27.75
CA ALA A 310 -82.03 53.36 -29.17
C ALA A 310 -83.40 53.12 -29.82
N LYS A 311 -84.03 51.96 -29.58
CA LYS A 311 -85.39 51.65 -30.07
C LYS A 311 -86.43 52.63 -29.55
N THR A 312 -86.41 52.94 -28.25
CA THR A 312 -87.35 53.91 -27.65
C THR A 312 -87.19 55.29 -28.27
N ASN A 313 -85.95 55.69 -28.55
CA ASN A 313 -85.67 56.97 -29.17
C ASN A 313 -86.09 57.02 -30.64
N THR A 314 -85.90 55.93 -31.40
CA THR A 314 -86.45 55.81 -32.76
C THR A 314 -87.97 55.95 -32.77
N ALA A 315 -88.67 55.31 -31.84
CA ALA A 315 -90.12 55.45 -31.70
C ALA A 315 -90.55 56.88 -31.33
N LEU A 316 -89.79 57.56 -30.46
CA LEU A 316 -90.05 58.97 -30.14
C LEU A 316 -89.89 59.88 -31.37
N ASN A 317 -88.88 59.62 -32.19
CA ASN A 317 -88.65 60.36 -33.43
C ASN A 317 -89.83 60.21 -34.40
N GLU A 318 -90.36 58.98 -34.54
CA GLU A 318 -91.55 58.68 -35.35
C GLU A 318 -92.79 59.42 -34.81
N GLN A 319 -93.01 59.40 -33.49
CA GLN A 319 -94.11 60.11 -32.86
C GLN A 319 -94.01 61.63 -33.06
N CYS A 320 -92.81 62.21 -32.98
CA CYS A 320 -92.59 63.64 -33.26
C CYS A 320 -92.84 64.00 -34.73
N SER A 321 -92.54 63.07 -35.66
CA SER A 321 -92.86 63.22 -37.08
C SER A 321 -94.38 63.27 -37.30
N HIS A 322 -95.15 62.38 -36.65
CA HIS A 322 -96.61 62.42 -36.70
C HIS A 322 -97.21 63.70 -36.11
N ILE A 323 -96.64 64.22 -35.01
CA ILE A 323 -97.07 65.50 -34.44
C ILE A 323 -96.78 66.63 -35.45
N SER A 324 -95.59 66.66 -36.05
CA SER A 324 -95.24 67.67 -37.07
C SER A 324 -96.21 67.67 -38.26
N GLU A 325 -96.63 66.48 -38.72
CA GLU A 325 -97.64 66.34 -39.78
C GLU A 325 -99.01 66.86 -39.34
N ALA A 326 -99.46 66.50 -38.13
CA ALA A 326 -100.70 67.00 -37.56
C ALA A 326 -100.68 68.53 -37.40
N MET A 327 -99.54 69.10 -36.97
CA MET A 327 -99.40 70.55 -36.83
C MET A 327 -99.45 71.26 -38.18
N ARG A 328 -98.84 70.71 -39.24
CA ARG A 328 -99.00 71.24 -40.61
C ARG A 328 -100.46 71.25 -41.07
N ALA A 329 -101.23 70.21 -40.74
CA ALA A 329 -102.65 70.17 -41.03
C ALA A 329 -103.42 71.25 -40.25
N ILE A 330 -103.11 71.45 -38.97
CA ILE A 330 -103.73 72.51 -38.14
C ILE A 330 -103.38 73.90 -38.67
N THR A 331 -102.12 74.16 -39.02
CA THR A 331 -101.69 75.43 -39.64
C THR A 331 -102.45 75.69 -40.94
N SER A 332 -102.63 74.67 -41.78
CA SER A 332 -103.44 74.76 -43.01
C SER A 332 -104.91 75.08 -42.72
N VAL A 333 -105.53 74.42 -41.73
CA VAL A 333 -106.91 74.70 -41.31
C VAL A 333 -107.04 76.11 -40.72
N ALA A 334 -106.09 76.54 -39.91
CA ALA A 334 -106.06 77.89 -39.34
C ALA A 334 -105.92 78.96 -40.43
N GLU A 335 -105.10 78.73 -41.45
CA GLU A 335 -104.95 79.62 -42.62
C GLU A 335 -106.25 79.70 -43.43
N GLN A 336 -106.90 78.55 -43.69
CA GLN A 336 -108.21 78.50 -44.34
C GLN A 336 -109.28 79.22 -43.52
N THR A 337 -109.29 79.02 -42.20
CA THR A 337 -110.24 79.66 -41.29
C THR A 337 -110.03 81.17 -41.24
N ASN A 338 -108.78 81.62 -41.23
CA ASN A 338 -108.42 83.03 -41.31
C ASN A 338 -108.88 83.67 -42.63
N LEU A 339 -108.73 82.97 -43.76
CA LEU A 339 -109.23 83.42 -45.06
C LEU A 339 -110.76 83.46 -45.13
N LEU A 340 -111.45 82.44 -44.58
CA LEU A 340 -112.91 82.41 -44.48
C LEU A 340 -113.43 83.55 -43.59
N ALA A 341 -112.79 83.78 -42.45
CA ALA A 341 -113.12 84.86 -41.53
C ALA A 341 -112.89 86.24 -42.17
N LEU A 342 -111.79 86.41 -42.92
CA LEU A 342 -111.52 87.63 -43.68
C LEU A 342 -112.60 87.89 -44.73
N ASN A 343 -112.99 86.88 -45.50
CA ASN A 343 -114.07 86.98 -46.49
C ASN A 343 -115.41 87.34 -45.81
N ALA A 344 -115.70 86.74 -44.66
CA ALA A 344 -116.90 87.03 -43.87
C ALA A 344 -116.88 88.46 -43.29
N ALA A 345 -115.72 88.96 -42.84
CA ALA A 345 -115.55 90.33 -42.36
C ALA A 345 -115.75 91.36 -43.49
N ILE A 346 -115.21 91.08 -44.69
CA ILE A 346 -115.41 91.90 -45.90
C ILE A 346 -116.89 91.97 -46.27
N GLU A 347 -117.60 90.83 -46.33
CA GLU A 347 -119.01 90.80 -46.71
C GLU A 347 -119.91 91.43 -45.63
N SER A 348 -119.54 91.30 -44.35
CA SER A 348 -120.22 91.98 -43.23
C SER A 348 -120.05 93.50 -43.30
N ALA A 349 -118.88 94.00 -43.68
CA ALA A 349 -118.66 95.44 -43.93
C ALA A 349 -119.47 95.94 -45.13
N ARG A 350 -119.67 95.08 -46.15
CA ARG A 350 -120.47 95.36 -47.35
C ARG A 350 -121.96 95.50 -47.06
N ALA A 351 -122.47 94.79 -46.05
CA ALA A 351 -123.87 94.84 -45.60
C ALA A 351 -124.21 96.06 -44.70
N GLY A 352 -123.23 96.93 -44.40
CA GLY A 352 -123.45 98.16 -43.63
C GLY A 352 -123.95 97.92 -42.20
N GLU A 353 -124.94 98.70 -41.73
CA GLU A 353 -125.47 98.61 -40.36
C GLU A 353 -126.08 97.23 -40.02
N HIS A 354 -126.60 96.49 -41.01
CA HIS A 354 -127.15 95.14 -40.80
C HIS A 354 -126.07 94.06 -40.57
N GLY A 355 -124.81 94.33 -40.93
CA GLY A 355 -123.68 93.39 -40.82
C GLY A 355 -122.83 93.52 -39.56
N ARG A 356 -123.06 94.53 -38.69
CA ARG A 356 -122.20 94.83 -37.53
C ARG A 356 -122.00 93.65 -36.58
N GLY A 357 -123.06 92.89 -36.26
CA GLY A 357 -122.96 91.73 -35.38
C GLY A 357 -122.11 90.60 -35.97
N PHE A 358 -122.23 90.37 -37.28
CA PHE A 358 -121.44 89.36 -37.99
C PHE A 358 -119.98 89.79 -38.18
N ALA A 359 -119.72 91.09 -38.37
CA ALA A 359 -118.35 91.62 -38.46
C ALA A 359 -117.54 91.34 -37.18
N VAL A 360 -118.14 91.53 -36.00
CA VAL A 360 -117.48 91.26 -34.71
C VAL A 360 -117.16 89.78 -34.55
N VAL A 361 -118.09 88.89 -34.92
CA VAL A 361 -117.85 87.43 -34.88
C VAL A 361 -116.76 87.03 -35.88
N ALA A 362 -116.75 87.61 -37.09
CA ALA A 362 -115.74 87.33 -38.10
C ALA A 362 -114.34 87.77 -37.65
N ASP A 363 -114.19 88.94 -37.03
CA ASP A 363 -112.90 89.39 -36.48
C ASP A 363 -112.44 88.53 -35.29
N GLU A 364 -113.36 88.05 -34.43
CA GLU A 364 -113.03 87.13 -33.33
C GLU A 364 -112.56 85.78 -33.87
N VAL A 365 -113.26 85.21 -34.87
CA VAL A 365 -112.85 83.97 -35.54
C VAL A 365 -111.50 84.14 -36.25
N ARG A 366 -111.25 85.31 -36.86
CA ARG A 366 -109.96 85.64 -37.48
C ARG A 366 -108.83 85.65 -36.45
N THR A 367 -109.07 86.28 -35.30
CA THR A 367 -108.12 86.35 -34.20
C THR A 367 -107.84 84.96 -33.61
N LEU A 368 -108.87 84.12 -33.44
CA LEU A 368 -108.70 82.71 -33.03
C LEU A 368 -107.88 81.90 -34.04
N ALA A 369 -108.12 82.11 -35.34
CA ALA A 369 -107.38 81.43 -36.40
C ALA A 369 -105.90 81.82 -36.41
N ILE A 370 -105.58 83.12 -36.25
CA ILE A 370 -104.19 83.60 -36.12
C ILE A 370 -103.52 83.00 -34.89
N ARG A 371 -104.18 83.04 -33.71
CA ARG A 371 -103.65 82.45 -32.47
C ARG A 371 -103.47 80.93 -32.58
N SER A 372 -104.34 80.24 -33.31
CA SER A 372 -104.23 78.80 -33.56
C SER A 372 -103.03 78.47 -34.45
N LYS A 373 -102.79 79.28 -35.49
CA LYS A 373 -101.59 79.18 -36.34
C LYS A 373 -100.32 79.44 -35.55
N GLU A 374 -100.26 80.52 -34.76
CA GLU A 374 -99.09 80.83 -33.92
C GLU A 374 -98.79 79.71 -32.92
N SER A 375 -99.82 79.16 -32.27
CA SER A 375 -99.67 78.02 -31.36
C SER A 375 -99.18 76.77 -32.11
N ALA A 376 -99.67 76.58 -33.35
CA ALA A 376 -99.27 75.45 -34.15
C ALA A 376 -97.81 75.52 -34.64
N ASP A 377 -97.37 76.72 -35.00
CA ASP A 377 -95.98 76.99 -35.38
C ASP A 377 -95.04 76.83 -34.18
N GLN A 378 -95.47 77.25 -32.97
CA GLN A 378 -94.73 77.01 -31.73
C GLN A 378 -94.58 75.51 -31.42
N ILE A 379 -95.66 74.73 -31.51
CA ILE A 379 -95.58 73.28 -31.30
C ILE A 379 -94.65 72.66 -32.35
N THR A 380 -94.77 73.05 -33.63
CA THR A 380 -93.90 72.59 -34.72
C THR A 380 -92.43 72.80 -34.37
N SER A 381 -92.06 74.01 -33.95
CA SER A 381 -90.68 74.34 -33.54
C SER A 381 -90.17 73.47 -32.39
N VAL A 382 -91.00 73.22 -31.37
CA VAL A 382 -90.65 72.31 -30.26
C VAL A 382 -90.46 70.88 -30.76
N THR A 383 -91.32 70.38 -31.65
CA THR A 383 -91.14 69.05 -32.26
C THR A 383 -89.89 68.93 -33.11
N GLU A 384 -89.52 69.96 -33.88
CA GLU A 384 -88.28 69.97 -34.66
C GLU A 384 -87.04 69.91 -33.76
N GLN A 385 -87.06 70.64 -32.63
CA GLN A 385 -86.02 70.54 -31.61
C GLN A 385 -85.96 69.14 -30.99
N LEU A 386 -87.11 68.53 -30.67
CA LEU A 386 -87.18 67.15 -30.16
C LEU A 386 -86.63 66.14 -31.16
N VAL A 387 -86.97 66.24 -32.45
CA VAL A 387 -86.42 65.39 -33.52
C VAL A 387 -84.89 65.51 -33.58
N SER A 388 -84.36 66.74 -33.56
CA SER A 388 -82.91 66.98 -33.57
C SER A 388 -82.21 66.38 -32.34
N GLN A 389 -82.76 66.60 -31.14
CA GLN A 389 -82.23 66.06 -29.88
C GLN A 389 -82.27 64.52 -29.86
N THR A 390 -83.34 63.94 -30.39
CA THR A 390 -83.54 62.49 -30.49
C THR A 390 -82.54 61.87 -31.45
N ALA A 391 -82.32 62.48 -32.62
CA ALA A 391 -81.31 62.03 -33.58
C ALA A 391 -79.89 62.08 -33.00
N SER A 392 -79.53 63.15 -32.30
CA SER A 392 -78.23 63.25 -31.61
C SER A 392 -78.06 62.19 -30.52
N SER A 393 -79.13 61.89 -29.78
CA SER A 393 -79.11 60.85 -28.75
C SER A 393 -78.97 59.43 -29.34
N VAL A 394 -79.55 59.16 -30.52
CA VAL A 394 -79.34 57.89 -31.25
C VAL A 394 -77.87 57.75 -31.69
N ASP A 395 -77.27 58.81 -32.22
CA ASP A 395 -75.87 58.82 -32.64
C ASP A 395 -74.92 58.53 -31.46
N GLN A 396 -75.15 59.18 -30.31
CA GLN A 396 -74.41 58.91 -29.06
C GLN A 396 -74.57 57.46 -28.60
N MET A 397 -75.78 56.90 -28.67
CA MET A 397 -76.02 55.49 -28.33
C MET A 397 -75.26 54.54 -29.28
N GLN A 398 -75.17 54.86 -30.56
CA GLN A 398 -74.40 54.08 -31.54
C GLN A 398 -72.90 54.08 -31.19
N THR A 399 -72.35 55.25 -30.82
CA THR A 399 -70.97 55.34 -30.32
C THR A 399 -70.79 54.52 -29.03
N CYS A 400 -71.73 54.57 -28.09
CA CYS A 400 -71.66 53.76 -26.87
C CYS A 400 -71.69 52.24 -27.17
N ILE A 401 -72.45 51.80 -28.17
CA ILE A 401 -72.48 50.40 -28.60
C ILE A 401 -71.10 49.98 -29.15
N GLN A 402 -70.42 50.83 -29.93
CA GLN A 402 -69.06 50.55 -30.41
C GLN A 402 -68.06 50.42 -29.26
N LEU A 403 -68.11 51.34 -28.28
CA LEU A 403 -67.25 51.27 -27.09
C LEU A 403 -67.52 50.00 -26.25
N VAL A 404 -68.77 49.56 -26.20
CA VAL A 404 -69.15 48.30 -25.55
C VAL A 404 -68.55 47.09 -26.30
N ASP A 405 -68.57 47.09 -27.64
CA ASP A 405 -67.92 46.03 -28.43
C ASP A 405 -66.40 45.95 -28.18
N GLU A 406 -65.73 47.10 -28.12
CA GLU A 406 -64.29 47.16 -27.77
C GLU A 406 -64.02 46.67 -26.33
N ALA A 407 -64.92 46.99 -25.39
CA ALA A 407 -64.81 46.54 -24.00
C ALA A 407 -64.99 45.02 -23.86
N VAL A 408 -65.88 44.40 -24.65
CA VAL A 408 -66.02 42.93 -24.70
C VAL A 408 -64.73 42.28 -25.20
N LEU A 409 -64.18 42.77 -26.32
CA LEU A 409 -62.96 42.22 -26.91
C LEU A 409 -61.74 42.35 -25.96
N SER A 410 -61.68 43.45 -25.21
CA SER A 410 -60.68 43.67 -24.16
C SER A 410 -60.86 42.69 -22.98
N ALA A 411 -62.10 42.41 -22.56
CA ALA A 411 -62.40 41.45 -21.50
C ALA A 411 -62.04 40.01 -21.91
N ASP A 412 -62.28 39.62 -23.16
CA ASP A 412 -61.87 38.32 -23.68
C ASP A 412 -60.34 38.16 -23.69
N THR A 413 -59.64 39.19 -24.17
CA THR A 413 -58.17 39.23 -24.16
C THR A 413 -57.60 39.12 -22.74
N ALA A 414 -58.19 39.84 -21.79
CA ALA A 414 -57.81 39.77 -20.38
C ALA A 414 -58.08 38.38 -19.78
N THR A 415 -59.19 37.73 -20.17
CA THR A 415 -59.51 36.37 -19.73
C THR A 415 -58.48 35.36 -20.22
N GLN A 416 -58.07 35.46 -21.50
CA GLN A 416 -57.02 34.60 -22.06
C GLN A 416 -55.68 34.81 -21.36
N ALA A 417 -55.27 36.06 -21.14
CA ALA A 417 -54.05 36.38 -20.41
C ALA A 417 -54.06 35.82 -18.98
N MET A 418 -55.18 35.89 -18.27
CA MET A 418 -55.31 35.29 -16.92
C MET A 418 -55.22 33.76 -16.95
N SER A 419 -55.74 33.12 -18.01
CA SER A 419 -55.60 31.66 -18.18
C SER A 419 -54.13 31.27 -18.38
N GLU A 420 -53.39 32.02 -19.19
CA GLU A 420 -51.96 31.78 -19.40
C GLU A 420 -51.14 31.98 -18.12
N ILE A 421 -51.43 33.02 -17.34
CA ILE A 421 -50.81 33.26 -16.03
C ILE A 421 -51.07 32.10 -15.08
N THR A 422 -52.30 31.59 -15.02
CA THR A 422 -52.66 30.46 -14.16
C THR A 422 -51.84 29.21 -14.52
N THR A 423 -51.69 28.92 -15.82
CA THR A 423 -50.84 27.80 -16.29
C THR A 423 -49.38 27.98 -15.89
N GLN A 424 -48.82 29.19 -16.00
CA GLN A 424 -47.44 29.46 -15.60
C GLN A 424 -47.23 29.32 -14.10
N ILE A 425 -48.20 29.74 -13.29
CA ILE A 425 -48.17 29.57 -11.83
C ILE A 425 -48.17 28.08 -11.45
N GLN A 426 -48.99 27.27 -12.12
CA GLN A 426 -49.03 25.82 -11.93
C GLN A 426 -47.67 25.17 -12.24
N PHE A 427 -47.05 25.52 -13.38
CA PHE A 427 -45.71 25.05 -13.75
C PHE A 427 -44.64 25.44 -12.72
N ALA A 428 -44.72 26.66 -12.18
CA ALA A 428 -43.83 27.11 -11.12
C ALA A 428 -44.02 26.27 -9.85
N SER A 429 -45.25 25.96 -9.47
CA SER A 429 -45.59 25.12 -8.30
C SER A 429 -45.02 23.71 -8.42
N GLU A 430 -45.14 23.09 -9.59
CA GLU A 430 -44.57 21.78 -9.90
C GLU A 430 -43.04 21.80 -9.81
N SER A 431 -42.40 22.82 -10.41
CA SER A 431 -40.94 23.00 -10.35
C SER A 431 -40.44 23.14 -8.91
N MET A 432 -41.18 23.84 -8.06
CA MET A 432 -40.83 23.98 -6.64
C MET A 432 -40.93 22.65 -5.89
N THR A 433 -41.89 21.80 -6.23
CA THR A 433 -41.98 20.45 -5.63
C THR A 433 -40.76 19.61 -6.00
N GLU A 434 -40.28 19.71 -7.24
CA GLU A 434 -39.06 19.03 -7.70
C GLU A 434 -37.79 19.56 -7.02
N ILE A 435 -37.66 20.88 -6.86
CA ILE A 435 -36.55 21.50 -6.13
C ILE A 435 -36.55 21.05 -4.66
N ALA A 436 -37.71 21.04 -3.99
CA ALA A 436 -37.82 20.59 -2.60
C ALA A 436 -37.38 19.12 -2.45
N THR A 437 -37.80 18.26 -3.38
CA THR A 437 -37.38 16.85 -3.40
C THR A 437 -35.86 16.72 -3.58
N SER A 438 -35.30 17.46 -4.54
CA SER A 438 -33.86 17.49 -4.80
C SER A 438 -33.06 17.98 -3.59
N ALA A 439 -33.57 18.98 -2.86
CA ALA A 439 -32.92 19.51 -1.66
C ALA A 439 -32.83 18.45 -0.55
N VAL A 440 -33.91 17.68 -0.32
CA VAL A 440 -33.93 16.58 0.67
C VAL A 440 -32.99 15.44 0.27
N GLU A 441 -32.93 15.10 -1.01
CA GLU A 441 -31.99 14.10 -1.53
C GLU A 441 -30.53 14.54 -1.33
N GLN A 442 -30.21 15.80 -1.62
CA GLN A 442 -28.87 16.35 -1.41
C GLN A 442 -28.50 16.46 0.07
N GLU A 443 -29.43 16.79 0.96
CA GLU A 443 -29.22 16.77 2.41
C GLU A 443 -28.86 15.35 2.89
N THR A 444 -29.61 14.35 2.43
CA THR A 444 -29.36 12.93 2.75
C THR A 444 -28.01 12.45 2.22
N ALA A 445 -27.66 12.85 0.99
CA ALA A 445 -26.36 12.55 0.40
C ALA A 445 -25.21 13.19 1.19
N SER A 446 -25.38 14.45 1.62
CA SER A 446 -24.40 15.16 2.44
C SER A 446 -24.21 14.48 3.80
N ALA A 447 -25.29 14.05 4.47
CA ALA A 447 -25.18 13.28 5.71
C ALA A 447 -24.40 11.96 5.52
N SER A 448 -24.60 11.28 4.39
CA SER A 448 -23.89 10.04 4.05
C SER A 448 -22.40 10.30 3.75
N ILE A 449 -22.08 11.41 3.10
CA ILE A 449 -20.70 11.86 2.87
C ILE A 449 -20.03 12.14 4.22
N ALA A 450 -20.66 12.90 5.10
CA ALA A 450 -20.13 13.20 6.44
C ALA A 450 -19.83 11.93 7.24
N GLN A 451 -20.72 10.93 7.22
CA GLN A 451 -20.49 9.64 7.86
C GLN A 451 -19.29 8.90 7.25
N SER A 452 -19.18 8.92 5.91
CA SER A 452 -18.07 8.27 5.20
C SER A 452 -16.73 8.95 5.52
N THR A 453 -16.72 10.28 5.60
CA THR A 453 -15.57 11.10 5.99
C THR A 453 -15.13 10.82 7.42
N ALA A 454 -16.07 10.68 8.36
CA ALA A 454 -15.76 10.28 9.73
C ALA A 454 -15.10 8.90 9.81
N ARG A 455 -15.61 7.93 9.04
CA ARG A 455 -15.00 6.60 8.94
C ARG A 455 -13.61 6.63 8.29
N LEU A 456 -13.43 7.46 7.25
CA LEU A 456 -12.11 7.65 6.64
C LEU A 456 -11.11 8.22 7.65
N SER A 457 -11.52 9.16 8.50
CA SER A 457 -10.64 9.72 9.54
C SER A 457 -10.19 8.66 10.54
N GLU A 458 -11.08 7.76 10.95
CA GLU A 458 -10.73 6.62 11.82
C GLU A 458 -9.70 5.71 11.14
N LEU A 459 -9.92 5.35 9.87
CA LEU A 459 -8.98 4.53 9.09
C LEU A 459 -7.61 5.21 8.93
N THR A 460 -7.59 6.51 8.67
CA THR A 460 -6.34 7.28 8.56
C THR A 460 -5.58 7.31 9.89
N SER A 461 -6.30 7.38 11.03
CA SER A 461 -5.69 7.24 12.36
C SER A 461 -5.12 5.84 12.61
N GLU A 462 -5.77 4.78 12.14
CA GLU A 462 -5.25 3.41 12.22
C GLU A 462 -4.01 3.20 11.33
N GLU A 463 -4.01 3.78 10.13
CA GLU A 463 -2.85 3.78 9.23
C GLU A 463 -1.64 4.48 9.86
N LEU A 464 -1.86 5.61 10.53
CA LEU A 464 -0.81 6.34 11.25
C LEU A 464 -0.20 5.48 12.37
N ALA A 465 -1.03 4.83 13.19
CA ALA A 465 -0.57 3.92 14.24
C ALA A 465 0.21 2.72 13.64
N THR A 466 -0.22 2.24 12.47
CA THR A 466 0.48 1.17 11.76
C THR A 466 1.85 1.63 11.26
N ALA A 467 1.97 2.86 10.74
CA ALA A 467 3.24 3.45 10.32
C ALA A 467 4.22 3.62 11.49
N GLU A 468 3.73 4.06 12.65
CA GLU A 468 4.51 4.13 13.90
C GLU A 468 5.04 2.76 14.32
N SER A 469 4.18 1.75 14.34
CA SER A 469 4.57 0.38 14.66
C SER A 469 5.59 -0.18 13.67
N LEU A 470 5.43 0.11 12.37
CA LEU A 470 6.37 -0.32 11.33
C LEU A 470 7.75 0.33 11.55
N SER A 471 7.79 1.62 11.85
CA SER A 471 9.04 2.33 12.12
C SER A 471 9.77 1.75 13.33
N ALA A 472 9.05 1.42 14.41
CA ALA A 472 9.62 0.77 15.59
C ALA A 472 10.19 -0.63 15.26
N GLU A 473 9.49 -1.43 14.46
CA GLU A 473 9.96 -2.76 14.07
C GLU A 473 11.20 -2.71 13.17
N VAL A 474 11.27 -1.71 12.29
CA VAL A 474 12.46 -1.45 11.46
C VAL A 474 13.68 -1.13 12.30
N GLU A 475 13.53 -0.32 13.35
CA GLU A 475 14.62 -0.01 14.28
C GLU A 475 15.13 -1.27 14.99
N ILE A 476 14.22 -2.14 15.44
CA ILE A 476 14.58 -3.44 16.06
C ILE A 476 15.34 -4.32 15.06
N LEU A 477 14.84 -4.46 13.82
CA LEU A 477 15.50 -5.25 12.77
C LEU A 477 16.88 -4.68 12.40
N SER A 478 17.03 -3.36 12.39
CA SER A 478 18.30 -2.68 12.17
C SER A 478 19.31 -3.05 13.26
N GLN A 479 18.90 -3.01 14.53
CA GLN A 479 19.74 -3.41 15.66
C GLN A 479 20.15 -4.89 15.61
N ILE A 480 19.21 -5.80 15.30
CA ILE A 480 19.50 -7.23 15.13
C ILE A 480 20.50 -7.45 13.98
N SER A 481 20.30 -6.76 12.86
CA SER A 481 21.18 -6.85 11.69
C SER A 481 22.60 -6.36 12.01
N GLN A 482 22.74 -5.29 12.81
CA GLN A 482 24.04 -4.82 13.28
C GLN A 482 24.73 -5.83 14.20
N GLN A 483 23.99 -6.44 15.14
CA GLN A 483 24.53 -7.48 16.03
C GLN A 483 24.99 -8.72 15.24
N MET A 484 24.19 -9.19 14.28
CA MET A 484 24.55 -10.31 13.41
C MET A 484 25.75 -9.99 12.52
N ARG A 485 25.82 -8.78 11.95
CA ARG A 485 26.99 -8.31 11.19
C ARG A 485 28.25 -8.30 12.05
N GLY A 486 28.13 -7.87 13.31
CA GLY A 486 29.22 -7.94 14.30
C GLY A 486 29.66 -9.38 14.58
N ALA A 487 28.72 -10.31 14.77
CA ALA A 487 29.01 -11.72 14.99
C ALA A 487 29.68 -12.39 13.77
N ILE A 488 29.20 -12.10 12.56
CA ILE A 488 29.78 -12.58 11.30
C ILE A 488 31.17 -11.98 11.08
N GLY A 489 31.36 -10.70 11.43
CA GLY A 489 32.65 -10.01 11.34
C GLY A 489 33.75 -10.60 12.23
N ARG A 490 33.42 -11.51 13.16
CA ARG A 490 34.42 -12.29 13.90
C ARG A 490 35.09 -13.35 13.03
N PHE A 491 34.46 -13.77 11.94
CA PHE A 491 35.04 -14.68 10.96
C PHE A 491 35.73 -13.87 9.87
N LYS A 492 37.04 -14.08 9.72
CA LYS A 492 37.81 -13.52 8.62
C LYS A 492 37.84 -14.56 7.50
N LEU A 493 37.29 -14.20 6.35
CA LEU A 493 37.19 -15.06 5.17
C LEU A 493 38.49 -15.08 4.35
#